data_AF-A0A9J7BY09-F1
#
_entry.id   AF-A0A9J7BY09-F1
#
_cell.length_a   1.000
_cell.length_b   1.000
_cell.length_c   1.000
_cell.angle_alpha   90.00
_cell.angle_beta   90.00
_cell.angle_gamma   90.00
#
_symmetry.space_group_name_H-M   'P 1'
#
loop_
_entity.id
_entity.type
_entity.pdbx_description
1 polymer ?
#
loop_
_entity_poly.entity_id
_entity_poly.type
_entity_poly.pdbx_seq_one_letter_code
_entity_poly.pdbx_strand_id
1 'polypeptide(L)'
;MKRDLIEVEGLEIRITGRRLRTAQLEGDFYQFLKDPESVIAALRATPDRPDLFTFMQSLADVTPKYKYPMEWDNMAVISVSTFDHWMNHQISAKPRNQMRLAAKRGVELREVPFSEELVRGIKRIYDETPVRQGRMFPHYKEDFESVYAAEATFLDRAIFLGAYLGEELIGFVKLVADEDWNQVGMMNILSLISQRDKAPNNALVAEAVRTCANRGIPNLVYFRFAQGKRQRGGVIDFKLHCGFRRVDVPRYYVPLTPWGRAALRLGLHHRLRDRLPEGLSEKLKELQKRWHEQRTLEKASIGKINPWRLFD
;
A
#
# COMPACT_ATOMS: atom_id res chain seq x y z
N MET A 1 18.20 -4.76 -5.39
CA MET A 1 17.50 -5.80 -6.18
C MET A 1 17.19 -5.14 -7.51
N LYS A 2 17.76 -5.60 -8.62
CA LYS A 2 17.51 -4.99 -9.94
C LYS A 2 16.01 -5.14 -10.23
N ARG A 3 15.35 -4.02 -10.53
CA ARG A 3 13.95 -3.96 -10.90
C ARG A 3 13.95 -3.80 -12.41
N ASP A 4 13.42 -4.78 -13.11
CA ASP A 4 13.25 -4.68 -14.55
C ASP A 4 11.75 -4.45 -14.78
N LEU A 5 11.42 -3.36 -15.45
CA LEU A 5 10.08 -3.05 -15.95
C LEU A 5 10.07 -3.34 -17.44
N ILE A 6 9.07 -4.09 -17.89
CA ILE A 6 8.83 -4.34 -19.30
C ILE A 6 7.37 -4.00 -19.62
N GLU A 7 7.10 -3.56 -20.84
CA GLU A 7 5.76 -3.35 -21.33
C GLU A 7 5.30 -4.57 -22.13
N VAL A 8 4.11 -5.10 -21.82
CA VAL A 8 3.51 -6.26 -22.48
C VAL A 8 2.03 -6.00 -22.65
N GLU A 9 1.51 -6.00 -23.88
CA GLU A 9 0.09 -5.73 -24.18
C GLU A 9 -0.42 -4.40 -23.58
N GLY A 10 0.43 -3.36 -23.57
CA GLY A 10 0.12 -2.05 -22.97
C GLY A 10 0.08 -2.04 -21.44
N LEU A 11 0.54 -3.11 -20.79
CA LEU A 11 0.64 -3.23 -19.34
C LEU A 11 2.10 -3.19 -18.89
N GLU A 12 2.37 -2.43 -17.84
CA GLU A 12 3.66 -2.46 -17.17
C GLU A 12 3.78 -3.70 -16.29
N ILE A 13 4.77 -4.54 -16.59
CA ILE A 13 5.08 -5.76 -15.86
C ILE A 13 6.40 -5.58 -15.11
N ARG A 14 6.32 -5.74 -13.79
CA ARG A 14 7.46 -5.75 -12.88
C ARG A 14 8.03 -7.14 -12.76
N ILE A 15 9.32 -7.30 -13.07
CA ILE A 15 10.06 -8.54 -12.83
C ILE A 15 10.91 -8.38 -11.56
N THR A 16 10.80 -9.37 -10.66
CA THR A 16 11.54 -9.41 -9.41
C THR A 16 12.23 -10.75 -9.19
N GLY A 17 13.26 -10.77 -8.34
CA GLY A 17 14.02 -11.97 -8.02
C GLY A 17 15.27 -12.16 -8.90
N ARG A 18 16.23 -12.94 -8.39
CA ARG A 18 17.51 -13.20 -9.07
C ARG A 18 17.61 -14.64 -9.59
N ARG A 19 17.19 -15.62 -8.77
CA ARG A 19 17.25 -17.06 -9.10
C ARG A 19 15.91 -17.63 -9.54
N LEU A 20 14.82 -17.05 -9.06
CA LEU A 20 13.46 -17.32 -9.49
C LEU A 20 12.90 -15.96 -9.88
N ARG A 21 12.73 -15.72 -11.19
CA ARG A 21 12.24 -14.45 -11.71
C ARG A 21 10.72 -14.49 -11.77
N THR A 22 10.08 -13.64 -10.98
CA THR A 22 8.61 -13.55 -10.94
C THR A 22 8.17 -12.23 -11.54
N ALA A 23 7.35 -12.31 -12.59
CA ALA A 23 6.60 -11.21 -13.18
C ALA A 23 5.26 -11.01 -12.48
N GLN A 24 4.89 -9.76 -12.30
CA GLN A 24 3.61 -9.31 -11.79
C GLN A 24 3.28 -7.94 -12.41
N LEU A 25 2.01 -7.54 -12.42
CA LEU A 25 1.63 -6.18 -12.82
C LEU A 25 2.32 -5.14 -11.92
N GLU A 26 2.77 -4.03 -12.49
CA GLU A 26 3.29 -2.90 -11.71
C GLU A 26 2.19 -2.33 -10.81
N GLY A 27 0.99 -2.15 -11.39
CA GLY A 27 -0.24 -1.77 -10.72
C GLY A 27 -1.01 -2.93 -10.06
N ASP A 28 -0.35 -4.01 -9.64
CA ASP A 28 -1.00 -5.07 -8.84
C ASP A 28 -1.79 -4.44 -7.67
N PHE A 29 -3.01 -4.95 -7.41
CA PHE A 29 -4.08 -4.36 -6.56
C PHE A 29 -4.95 -3.25 -7.19
N TYR A 30 -4.57 -2.68 -8.33
CA TYR A 30 -5.31 -1.61 -9.03
C TYR A 30 -5.68 -1.95 -10.46
N GLN A 31 -4.82 -2.73 -11.11
CA GLN A 31 -4.99 -3.22 -12.46
C GLN A 31 -5.29 -4.71 -12.40
N PHE A 32 -6.33 -5.13 -13.10
CA PHE A 32 -6.76 -6.53 -13.17
C PHE A 32 -6.82 -7.01 -14.62
N LEU A 33 -6.34 -8.23 -14.87
CA LEU A 33 -6.31 -8.78 -16.21
C LEU A 33 -7.72 -9.19 -16.66
N LYS A 34 -8.16 -8.61 -17.77
CA LYS A 34 -9.37 -9.02 -18.49
C LYS A 34 -9.11 -10.25 -19.37
N ASP A 35 -7.93 -10.31 -20.02
CA ASP A 35 -7.45 -11.47 -20.78
C ASP A 35 -6.04 -11.87 -20.32
N PRO A 36 -5.92 -12.80 -19.36
CA PRO A 36 -4.62 -13.27 -18.92
C PRO A 36 -3.90 -14.13 -19.97
N GLU A 37 -4.62 -14.76 -20.91
CA GLU A 37 -3.99 -15.65 -21.89
C GLU A 37 -3.10 -14.88 -22.86
N SER A 38 -3.56 -13.71 -23.35
CA SER A 38 -2.74 -12.84 -24.21
C SER A 38 -1.42 -12.44 -23.52
N VAL A 39 -1.51 -11.96 -22.28
CA VAL A 39 -0.32 -11.55 -21.51
C VAL A 39 0.62 -12.74 -21.26
N ILE A 40 0.10 -13.91 -20.96
CA ILE A 40 0.89 -15.14 -20.78
C ILE A 40 1.59 -15.54 -22.09
N ALA A 41 0.89 -15.46 -23.23
CA ALA A 41 1.45 -15.78 -24.53
C ALA A 41 2.59 -14.81 -24.89
N ALA A 42 2.38 -13.51 -24.69
CA ALA A 42 3.39 -12.49 -24.93
C ALA A 42 4.62 -12.66 -24.04
N LEU A 43 4.43 -12.92 -22.74
CA LEU A 43 5.53 -13.21 -21.80
C LEU A 43 6.32 -14.47 -22.17
N ARG A 44 5.66 -15.50 -22.72
CA ARG A 44 6.34 -16.72 -23.20
C ARG A 44 7.21 -16.46 -24.42
N ALA A 45 6.85 -15.49 -25.25
CA ALA A 45 7.56 -15.13 -26.47
C ALA A 45 8.77 -14.21 -26.22
N THR A 46 8.84 -13.54 -25.06
CA THR A 46 9.97 -12.68 -24.69
C THR A 46 11.27 -13.51 -24.55
N PRO A 47 12.41 -13.09 -25.15
CA PRO A 47 13.68 -13.81 -25.04
C PRO A 47 14.17 -13.98 -23.60
N ASP A 48 13.98 -12.96 -22.76
CA ASP A 48 14.35 -12.95 -21.34
C ASP A 48 13.15 -13.24 -20.41
N ARG A 49 12.32 -14.22 -20.80
CA ARG A 49 11.07 -14.54 -20.09
C ARG A 49 11.30 -14.83 -18.60
N PRO A 50 10.40 -14.35 -17.72
CA PRO A 50 10.43 -14.69 -16.31
C PRO A 50 10.05 -16.17 -16.10
N ASP A 51 10.35 -16.71 -14.92
CA ASP A 51 10.04 -18.10 -14.57
C ASP A 51 8.57 -18.29 -14.19
N LEU A 52 8.04 -17.30 -13.48
CA LEU A 52 6.67 -17.29 -12.97
C LEU A 52 6.00 -15.97 -13.35
N PHE A 53 4.73 -16.05 -13.68
CA PHE A 53 3.85 -14.89 -13.75
C PHE A 53 2.75 -15.03 -12.70
N THR A 54 2.45 -13.94 -11.98
CA THR A 54 1.35 -13.90 -11.02
C THR A 54 0.46 -12.70 -11.25
N PHE A 55 -0.83 -12.92 -11.10
CA PHE A 55 -1.86 -11.90 -11.18
C PHE A 55 -3.00 -12.23 -10.23
N MET A 56 -3.77 -11.21 -9.87
CA MET A 56 -4.87 -11.29 -8.92
C MET A 56 -6.19 -11.04 -9.64
N GLN A 57 -7.27 -11.65 -9.16
CA GLN A 57 -8.62 -11.36 -9.61
C GLN A 57 -9.21 -10.15 -8.86
N SER A 58 -10.00 -9.33 -9.55
CA SER A 58 -10.70 -8.17 -8.96
C SER A 58 -11.74 -8.61 -7.92
N LEU A 59 -12.09 -7.73 -6.97
CA LEU A 59 -13.16 -7.96 -6.00
C LEU A 59 -14.56 -8.03 -6.62
N ALA A 60 -14.71 -7.61 -7.88
CA ALA A 60 -15.98 -7.69 -8.60
C ALA A 60 -16.51 -9.14 -8.69
N ASP A 61 -15.61 -10.12 -8.68
CA ASP A 61 -15.96 -11.54 -8.63
C ASP A 61 -14.85 -12.27 -7.87
N VAL A 62 -15.19 -12.98 -6.80
CA VAL A 62 -14.21 -13.74 -5.99
C VAL A 62 -14.23 -15.24 -6.29
N THR A 63 -15.11 -15.69 -7.18
CA THR A 63 -15.15 -17.09 -7.63
C THR A 63 -14.00 -17.34 -8.61
N PRO A 64 -13.16 -18.36 -8.39
CA PRO A 64 -12.02 -18.62 -9.27
C PRO A 64 -12.43 -18.84 -10.74
N LYS A 65 -11.94 -18.00 -11.65
CA LYS A 65 -12.25 -18.07 -13.10
C LYS A 65 -11.29 -18.92 -13.91
N TYR A 66 -10.02 -18.92 -13.55
CA TYR A 66 -8.96 -19.51 -14.37
C TYR A 66 -8.48 -20.86 -13.84
N LYS A 67 -8.08 -21.76 -14.76
CA LYS A 67 -7.56 -23.11 -14.45
C LYS A 67 -6.06 -23.11 -14.18
N TYR A 68 -5.55 -22.05 -13.56
CA TYR A 68 -4.16 -21.94 -13.15
C TYR A 68 -3.99 -22.35 -11.68
N PRO A 69 -2.79 -22.82 -11.28
CA PRO A 69 -2.45 -22.91 -9.87
C PRO A 69 -2.80 -21.61 -9.15
N MET A 70 -3.53 -21.73 -8.05
CA MET A 70 -4.16 -20.61 -7.37
C MET A 70 -3.90 -20.69 -5.87
N GLU A 71 -3.69 -19.53 -5.27
CA GLU A 71 -3.67 -19.36 -3.82
C GLU A 71 -4.62 -18.23 -3.43
N TRP A 72 -5.20 -18.35 -2.24
CA TRP A 72 -5.99 -17.27 -1.65
C TRP A 72 -5.07 -16.18 -1.12
N ASP A 73 -5.13 -15.00 -1.73
CA ASP A 73 -4.63 -13.78 -1.13
C ASP A 73 -5.79 -13.09 -0.40
N ASN A 74 -5.51 -12.07 0.40
CA ASN A 74 -6.54 -11.40 1.19
C ASN A 74 -6.49 -9.90 0.99
N MET A 75 -7.65 -9.27 0.95
CA MET A 75 -7.83 -7.83 0.92
C MET A 75 -8.63 -7.35 2.14
N ALA A 76 -8.34 -6.13 2.57
CA ALA A 76 -9.12 -5.40 3.55
C ALA A 76 -10.12 -4.50 2.81
N VAL A 77 -11.41 -4.79 2.91
CA VAL A 77 -12.46 -4.15 2.10
C VAL A 77 -13.53 -3.56 3.00
N ILE A 78 -13.96 -2.34 2.70
CA ILE A 78 -15.24 -1.79 3.15
C ILE A 78 -16.19 -1.85 1.96
N SER A 79 -17.29 -2.57 2.11
CA SER A 79 -18.41 -2.48 1.18
C SER A 79 -19.18 -1.20 1.47
N VAL A 80 -19.17 -0.27 0.52
CA VAL A 80 -19.73 1.07 0.65
C VAL A 80 -21.11 1.10 0.00
N SER A 81 -22.13 1.43 0.79
CA SER A 81 -23.49 1.73 0.30
C SER A 81 -23.79 3.21 0.47
N THR A 82 -23.83 3.69 1.71
CA THR A 82 -23.92 5.11 2.05
C THR A 82 -22.93 5.44 3.17
N PHE A 83 -22.54 6.71 3.27
CA PHE A 83 -21.69 7.17 4.37
C PHE A 83 -22.36 6.95 5.73
N ASP A 84 -23.66 7.20 5.83
CA ASP A 84 -24.42 7.01 7.08
C ASP A 84 -24.48 5.55 7.50
N HIS A 85 -24.65 4.62 6.54
CA HIS A 85 -24.62 3.21 6.85
C HIS A 85 -23.27 2.79 7.43
N TRP A 86 -22.18 3.24 6.81
CA TRP A 86 -20.84 2.98 7.33
C TRP A 86 -20.64 3.55 8.74
N MET A 87 -21.01 4.82 8.93
CA MET A 87 -20.85 5.54 10.20
C MET A 87 -21.63 4.87 11.34
N ASN A 88 -22.86 4.44 11.08
CA ASN A 88 -23.76 3.93 12.11
C ASN A 88 -23.65 2.41 12.33
N HIS A 89 -23.32 1.63 11.29
CA HIS A 89 -23.44 0.17 11.34
C HIS A 89 -22.14 -0.61 11.08
N GLN A 90 -21.12 -0.03 10.42
CA GLN A 90 -19.92 -0.79 10.04
C GLN A 90 -18.68 -0.51 10.90
N ILE A 91 -18.63 0.62 11.60
CA ILE A 91 -17.47 1.02 12.42
C ILE A 91 -17.70 0.94 13.92
N SER A 92 -16.62 0.84 14.70
CA SER A 92 -16.68 0.90 16.15
C SER A 92 -16.80 2.35 16.67
N ALA A 93 -17.04 2.52 17.97
CA ALA A 93 -17.09 3.84 18.60
C ALA A 93 -15.76 4.61 18.49
N LYS A 94 -14.62 3.91 18.41
CA LYS A 94 -13.30 4.53 18.42
C LYS A 94 -13.07 5.42 17.19
N PRO A 95 -13.19 4.97 15.93
CA PRO A 95 -13.05 5.86 14.77
C PRO A 95 -14.02 7.03 14.76
N ARG A 96 -15.28 6.84 15.18
CA ARG A 96 -16.25 7.95 15.30
C ARG A 96 -15.73 9.05 16.22
N ASN A 97 -15.21 8.67 17.37
CA ASN A 97 -14.64 9.62 18.33
C ASN A 97 -13.38 10.30 17.78
N GLN A 98 -12.54 9.57 17.05
CA GLN A 98 -11.36 10.13 16.39
C GLN A 98 -11.73 11.13 15.30
N MET A 99 -12.79 10.88 14.51
CA MET A 99 -13.29 11.83 13.51
C MET A 99 -13.82 13.11 14.16
N ARG A 100 -14.60 12.99 15.24
CA ARG A 100 -15.08 14.14 16.02
C ARG A 100 -13.92 14.93 16.63
N LEU A 101 -12.89 14.23 17.11
CA LEU A 101 -11.68 14.84 17.64
C LEU A 101 -10.94 15.63 16.54
N ALA A 102 -10.76 15.05 15.35
CA ALA A 102 -10.12 15.72 14.23
C ALA A 102 -10.83 17.03 13.89
N ALA A 103 -12.16 16.98 13.72
CA ALA A 103 -12.98 18.18 13.47
C ALA A 103 -12.86 19.22 14.61
N LYS A 104 -12.95 18.79 15.88
CA LYS A 104 -12.78 19.67 17.04
C LYS A 104 -11.39 20.31 17.11
N ARG A 105 -10.37 19.65 16.55
CA ARG A 105 -8.99 20.14 16.48
C ARG A 105 -8.70 20.95 15.21
N GLY A 106 -9.72 21.29 14.43
CA GLY A 106 -9.58 22.12 13.23
C GLY A 106 -8.99 21.39 12.03
N VAL A 107 -9.05 20.05 12.00
CA VAL A 107 -8.63 19.29 10.82
C VAL A 107 -9.70 19.42 9.76
N GLU A 108 -9.33 20.00 8.63
CA GLU A 108 -10.18 20.14 7.45
C GLU A 108 -9.83 19.07 6.41
N LEU A 109 -10.85 18.44 5.85
CA LEU A 109 -10.70 17.40 4.84
C LEU A 109 -11.17 17.97 3.50
N ARG A 110 -10.38 17.77 2.45
CA ARG A 110 -10.76 18.18 1.09
C ARG A 110 -10.15 17.28 0.04
N GLU A 111 -10.86 17.11 -1.07
CA GLU A 111 -10.28 16.61 -2.32
C GLU A 111 -9.36 17.69 -2.91
N VAL A 112 -8.18 17.29 -3.37
CA VAL A 112 -7.13 18.21 -3.82
C VAL A 112 -6.69 17.79 -5.22
N PRO A 113 -6.59 18.73 -6.19
CA PRO A 113 -6.04 18.40 -7.49
C PRO A 113 -4.56 18.02 -7.38
N PHE A 114 -4.12 17.10 -8.23
CA PHE A 114 -2.69 16.80 -8.33
C PHE A 114 -1.93 18.03 -8.82
N SER A 115 -0.96 18.47 -8.03
CA SER A 115 -0.21 19.70 -8.25
C SER A 115 1.16 19.60 -7.58
N GLU A 116 2.10 20.46 -7.98
CA GLU A 116 3.38 20.56 -7.28
C GLU A 116 3.22 20.88 -5.80
N GLU A 117 2.26 21.73 -5.44
CA GLU A 117 2.00 22.10 -4.05
C GLU A 117 1.61 20.89 -3.21
N LEU A 118 0.70 20.05 -3.73
CA LEU A 118 0.33 18.79 -3.09
C LEU A 118 1.55 17.87 -2.93
N VAL A 119 2.36 17.71 -3.98
CA VAL A 119 3.56 16.85 -3.94
C VAL A 119 4.60 17.38 -2.94
N ARG A 120 4.78 18.70 -2.82
CA ARG A 120 5.64 19.31 -1.79
C ARG A 120 5.12 18.99 -0.38
N GLY A 121 3.81 19.03 -0.17
CA GLY A 121 3.17 18.62 1.07
C GLY A 121 3.37 17.13 1.39
N ILE A 122 3.18 16.25 0.40
CA ILE A 122 3.42 14.80 0.53
C ILE A 122 4.88 14.53 0.89
N LYS A 123 5.82 15.17 0.19
CA LYS A 123 7.25 15.06 0.47
C LYS A 123 7.59 15.49 1.90
N ARG A 124 7.00 16.58 2.40
CA ARG A 124 7.17 16.99 3.81
C ARG A 124 6.72 15.91 4.79
N ILE A 125 5.60 15.23 4.51
CA ILE A 125 5.13 14.11 5.33
C ILE A 125 6.08 12.91 5.25
N TYR A 126 6.67 12.66 4.08
CA TYR A 126 7.64 11.59 3.88
C TYR A 126 8.95 11.85 4.62
N ASP A 127 9.42 13.09 4.60
CA ASP A 127 10.69 13.52 5.17
C ASP A 127 10.65 13.76 6.69
N GLU A 128 9.51 13.57 7.33
CA GLU A 128 9.38 13.78 8.78
C GLU A 128 10.23 12.78 9.59
N THR A 129 10.34 11.52 9.13
CA THR A 129 11.10 10.50 9.85
C THR A 129 11.73 9.45 8.94
N PRO A 130 12.99 9.05 9.18
CA PRO A 130 13.61 7.91 8.49
C PRO A 130 13.01 6.57 8.91
N VAL A 131 12.34 6.52 10.07
CA VAL A 131 11.73 5.31 10.63
C VAL A 131 10.26 5.56 10.90
N ARG A 132 9.39 4.84 10.18
CA ARG A 132 7.93 4.93 10.33
C ARG A 132 7.37 3.58 10.73
N GLN A 133 6.61 3.56 11.83
CA GLN A 133 6.03 2.34 12.41
C GLN A 133 7.09 1.23 12.69
N GLY A 134 8.29 1.64 13.12
CA GLY A 134 9.39 0.72 13.46
C GLY A 134 10.11 0.11 12.26
N ARG A 135 9.90 0.64 11.04
CA ARG A 135 10.63 0.22 9.84
C ARG A 135 11.26 1.43 9.15
N MET A 136 12.40 1.21 8.50
CA MET A 136 12.98 2.20 7.60
C MET A 136 11.94 2.60 6.56
N PHE A 137 11.74 3.90 6.39
CA PHE A 137 10.78 4.43 5.45
C PHE A 137 11.48 4.69 4.10
N PRO A 138 11.13 3.95 3.03
CA PRO A 138 11.84 4.06 1.75
C PRO A 138 11.80 5.46 1.15
N HIS A 139 10.70 6.19 1.35
CA HIS A 139 10.48 7.51 0.77
C HIS A 139 11.16 8.65 1.54
N TYR A 140 11.90 8.35 2.61
CA TYR A 140 12.61 9.36 3.37
C TYR A 140 13.77 9.95 2.57
N LYS A 141 13.76 11.26 2.37
CA LYS A 141 14.75 12.02 1.58
C LYS A 141 14.83 11.60 0.10
N GLU A 142 13.77 11.02 -0.45
CA GLU A 142 13.64 10.92 -1.91
C GLU A 142 13.58 12.33 -2.51
N ASP A 143 14.18 12.55 -3.68
CA ASP A 143 14.13 13.83 -4.36
C ASP A 143 12.71 14.16 -4.85
N PHE A 144 12.46 15.43 -5.13
CA PHE A 144 11.12 15.90 -5.51
C PHE A 144 10.61 15.22 -6.80
N GLU A 145 11.46 15.05 -7.80
CA GLU A 145 11.08 14.44 -9.09
C GLU A 145 10.68 12.98 -8.91
N SER A 146 11.43 12.23 -8.09
CA SER A 146 11.08 10.84 -7.75
C SER A 146 9.73 10.75 -7.04
N VAL A 147 9.46 11.64 -6.07
CA VAL A 147 8.15 11.67 -5.37
C VAL A 147 7.05 12.08 -6.33
N TYR A 148 7.28 13.09 -7.18
CA TYR A 148 6.33 13.54 -8.19
C TYR A 148 5.96 12.41 -9.14
N ALA A 149 6.96 11.72 -9.72
CA ALA A 149 6.75 10.61 -10.65
C ALA A 149 6.00 9.44 -9.99
N ALA A 150 6.33 9.10 -8.74
CA ALA A 150 5.65 8.05 -8.00
C ALA A 150 4.17 8.40 -7.73
N GLU A 151 3.89 9.64 -7.31
CA GLU A 151 2.52 10.10 -7.05
C GLU A 151 1.73 10.38 -8.34
N ALA A 152 2.39 10.66 -9.46
CA ALA A 152 1.78 10.85 -10.79
C ALA A 152 1.31 9.55 -11.47
N THR A 153 1.44 8.40 -10.80
CA THR A 153 0.90 7.13 -11.32
C THR A 153 -0.63 7.11 -11.27
N PHE A 154 -1.29 6.63 -12.34
CA PHE A 154 -2.75 6.45 -12.44
C PHE A 154 -3.59 7.74 -12.31
N LEU A 155 -3.08 8.90 -12.73
CA LEU A 155 -3.77 10.20 -12.57
C LEU A 155 -5.16 10.26 -13.20
N ASP A 156 -5.40 9.51 -14.27
CA ASP A 156 -6.69 9.37 -14.95
C ASP A 156 -7.81 8.82 -14.05
N ARG A 157 -7.42 8.11 -12.98
CA ARG A 157 -8.32 7.42 -12.04
C ARG A 157 -7.87 7.54 -10.59
N ALA A 158 -7.03 8.53 -10.30
CA ALA A 158 -6.56 8.83 -8.95
C ALA A 158 -7.40 9.95 -8.32
N ILE A 159 -7.66 9.82 -7.03
CA ILE A 159 -8.30 10.85 -6.21
C ILE A 159 -7.36 11.12 -5.03
N PHE A 160 -7.01 12.39 -4.83
CA PHE A 160 -6.21 12.81 -3.69
C PHE A 160 -7.09 13.50 -2.66
N LEU A 161 -7.06 12.99 -1.44
CA LEU A 161 -7.73 13.63 -0.30
C LEU A 161 -6.66 14.11 0.67
N GLY A 162 -6.72 15.37 1.06
CA GLY A 162 -5.82 15.99 2.02
C GLY A 162 -6.52 16.30 3.34
N ALA A 163 -5.77 16.13 4.43
CA ALA A 163 -6.10 16.61 5.76
C ALA A 163 -5.23 17.84 6.04
N TYR A 164 -5.88 18.96 6.34
CA TYR A 164 -5.25 20.26 6.52
C TYR A 164 -5.48 20.79 7.93
N LEU A 165 -4.51 21.54 8.44
CA LEU A 165 -4.66 22.38 9.62
C LEU A 165 -4.32 23.81 9.20
N GLY A 166 -5.36 24.63 9.00
CA GLY A 166 -5.20 25.87 8.23
C GLY A 166 -4.77 25.55 6.79
N GLU A 167 -3.69 26.18 6.32
CA GLU A 167 -3.14 25.93 4.99
C GLU A 167 -2.17 24.73 4.93
N GLU A 168 -1.77 24.19 6.08
CA GLU A 168 -0.75 23.14 6.13
C GLU A 168 -1.35 21.75 5.88
N LEU A 169 -0.91 21.05 4.83
CA LEU A 169 -1.17 19.62 4.64
C LEU A 169 -0.50 18.79 5.76
N ILE A 170 -1.30 18.22 6.65
CA ILE A 170 -0.86 17.38 7.78
C ILE A 170 -1.04 15.88 7.51
N GLY A 171 -1.81 15.51 6.48
CA GLY A 171 -1.98 14.13 6.05
C GLY A 171 -2.65 14.04 4.69
N PHE A 172 -2.53 12.90 4.04
CA PHE A 172 -3.19 12.65 2.75
C PHE A 172 -3.53 11.18 2.57
N VAL A 173 -4.49 10.91 1.69
CA VAL A 173 -4.70 9.61 1.08
C VAL A 173 -4.75 9.74 -0.44
N LYS A 174 -3.99 8.89 -1.14
CA LYS A 174 -4.12 8.68 -2.57
C LYS A 174 -4.99 7.46 -2.80
N LEU A 175 -6.14 7.67 -3.44
CA LEU A 175 -7.08 6.65 -3.87
C LEU A 175 -6.86 6.38 -5.35
N VAL A 176 -6.90 5.11 -5.76
CA VAL A 176 -6.79 4.72 -7.18
C VAL A 176 -7.90 3.73 -7.50
N ALA A 177 -8.75 4.07 -8.47
CA ALA A 177 -9.81 3.19 -8.94
C ALA A 177 -9.28 2.09 -9.88
N ASP A 178 -9.94 0.94 -9.88
CA ASP A 178 -9.78 -0.02 -10.98
C ASP A 178 -10.45 0.51 -12.27
N GLU A 179 -10.17 -0.13 -13.40
CA GLU A 179 -10.64 0.32 -14.72
C GLU A 179 -12.17 0.43 -14.80
N ASP A 180 -12.87 -0.41 -14.05
CA ASP A 180 -14.33 -0.52 -14.07
C ASP A 180 -15.00 0.23 -12.91
N TRP A 181 -14.23 0.97 -12.09
CA TRP A 181 -14.71 1.71 -10.90
C TRP A 181 -15.49 0.86 -9.87
N ASN A 182 -15.27 -0.46 -9.88
CA ASN A 182 -15.85 -1.40 -8.93
C ASN A 182 -15.13 -1.38 -7.58
N GLN A 183 -13.88 -0.96 -7.57
CA GLN A 183 -13.10 -0.81 -6.35
C GLN A 183 -12.12 0.36 -6.42
N VAL A 184 -11.89 0.98 -5.27
CA VAL A 184 -10.86 1.99 -5.08
C VAL A 184 -9.88 1.53 -4.02
N GLY A 185 -8.60 1.45 -4.38
CA GLY A 185 -7.53 1.12 -3.45
C GLY A 185 -6.91 2.37 -2.82
N MET A 186 -6.73 2.34 -1.50
CA MET A 186 -5.96 3.35 -0.75
C MET A 186 -4.47 3.07 -0.92
N MET A 187 -3.85 3.70 -1.92
CA MET A 187 -2.44 3.54 -2.26
C MET A 187 -1.51 4.04 -1.17
N ASN A 188 -1.70 5.29 -0.77
CA ASN A 188 -0.94 5.90 0.29
C ASN A 188 -1.93 6.46 1.30
N ILE A 189 -1.73 6.21 2.59
CA ILE A 189 -2.46 6.89 3.66
C ILE A 189 -1.47 7.23 4.78
N LEU A 190 -1.05 8.49 4.79
CA LEU A 190 0.03 8.96 5.64
C LEU A 190 -0.26 10.35 6.18
N SER A 191 0.14 10.56 7.44
CA SER A 191 0.09 11.86 8.11
C SER A 191 1.39 12.16 8.81
N LEU A 192 1.57 13.42 9.18
CA LEU A 192 2.59 13.81 10.14
C LEU A 192 2.39 13.03 11.45
N ILE A 193 3.49 12.52 12.00
CA ILE A 193 3.61 11.88 13.31
C ILE A 193 3.33 12.90 14.40
N SER A 194 3.85 14.13 14.25
CA SER A 194 3.61 15.25 15.16
C SER A 194 2.13 15.63 15.30
N GLN A 195 1.30 15.30 14.30
CA GLN A 195 -0.13 15.61 14.25
C GLN A 195 -1.04 14.40 14.53
N ARG A 196 -0.48 13.27 15.00
CA ARG A 196 -1.25 12.04 15.28
C ARG A 196 -2.31 12.23 16.37
N ASP A 197 -2.08 13.14 17.31
CA ASP A 197 -3.01 13.51 18.37
C ASP A 197 -4.35 14.07 17.85
N LYS A 198 -4.37 14.54 16.59
CA LYS A 198 -5.54 15.07 15.90
C LYS A 198 -6.24 14.04 15.01
N ALA A 199 -5.74 12.81 14.98
CA ALA A 199 -6.31 11.68 14.25
C ALA A 199 -6.57 11.88 12.73
N PRO A 200 -5.64 12.49 11.97
CA PRO A 200 -5.84 12.77 10.54
C PRO A 200 -6.14 11.50 9.72
N ASN A 201 -5.50 10.37 10.01
CA ASN A 201 -5.77 9.12 9.26
C ASN A 201 -7.19 8.58 9.45
N ASN A 202 -7.80 8.73 10.64
CA ASN A 202 -9.19 8.32 10.84
C ASN A 202 -10.15 9.25 10.07
N ALA A 203 -9.83 10.54 10.03
CA ALA A 203 -10.57 11.52 9.26
C ALA A 203 -10.46 11.25 7.75
N LEU A 204 -9.26 10.93 7.24
CA LEU A 204 -9.02 10.59 5.83
C LEU A 204 -9.75 9.31 5.39
N VAL A 205 -9.83 8.28 6.24
CA VAL A 205 -10.64 7.09 5.93
C VAL A 205 -12.11 7.44 5.81
N ALA A 206 -12.64 8.29 6.69
CA ALA A 206 -14.02 8.73 6.60
C ALA A 206 -14.27 9.50 5.29
N GLU A 207 -13.36 10.38 4.89
CA GLU A 207 -13.48 11.11 3.63
C GLU A 207 -13.37 10.18 2.42
N ALA A 208 -12.52 9.15 2.48
CA ALA A 208 -12.45 8.13 1.43
C ALA A 208 -13.77 7.36 1.29
N VAL A 209 -14.41 6.98 2.41
CA VAL A 209 -15.73 6.33 2.38
C VAL A 209 -16.80 7.27 1.85
N ARG A 210 -16.81 8.54 2.27
CA ARG A 210 -17.75 9.55 1.76
C ARG A 210 -17.60 9.72 0.26
N THR A 211 -16.36 9.81 -0.21
CA THR A 211 -16.01 9.92 -1.61
C THR A 211 -16.53 8.72 -2.41
N CYS A 212 -16.32 7.50 -1.91
CA CYS A 212 -16.83 6.29 -2.56
C CYS A 212 -18.36 6.28 -2.61
N ALA A 213 -19.03 6.62 -1.51
CA ALA A 213 -20.49 6.67 -1.44
C ALA A 213 -21.08 7.69 -2.43
N ASN A 214 -20.50 8.89 -2.50
CA ASN A 214 -20.95 9.95 -3.42
C ASN A 214 -20.76 9.58 -4.90
N ARG A 215 -19.71 8.80 -5.20
CA ARG A 215 -19.39 8.36 -6.58
C ARG A 215 -20.02 7.00 -6.94
N GLY A 216 -20.78 6.39 -6.03
CA GLY A 216 -21.39 5.06 -6.26
C GLY A 216 -20.38 3.92 -6.35
N ILE A 217 -19.19 4.09 -5.77
CA ILE A 217 -18.11 3.09 -5.80
C ILE A 217 -18.35 2.08 -4.67
N PRO A 218 -18.55 0.79 -4.97
CA PRO A 218 -19.05 -0.16 -3.97
C PRO A 218 -17.98 -0.70 -3.02
N ASN A 219 -16.68 -0.59 -3.36
CA ASN A 219 -15.61 -1.18 -2.55
C ASN A 219 -14.45 -0.21 -2.31
N LEU A 220 -14.17 0.08 -1.04
CA LEU A 220 -12.94 0.76 -0.62
C LEU A 220 -11.94 -0.27 -0.08
N VAL A 221 -10.74 -0.32 -0.64
CA VAL A 221 -9.75 -1.37 -0.38
C VAL A 221 -8.52 -0.79 0.30
N TYR A 222 -8.11 -1.38 1.43
CA TYR A 222 -6.85 -1.06 2.11
C TYR A 222 -5.81 -2.16 1.93
N PHE A 223 -5.54 -2.56 0.68
CA PHE A 223 -4.63 -3.65 0.31
C PHE A 223 -4.81 -4.90 1.19
N ARG A 224 -3.73 -5.62 1.50
CA ARG A 224 -3.75 -6.85 2.28
C ARG A 224 -4.27 -6.66 3.69
N PHE A 225 -5.23 -7.49 4.09
CA PHE A 225 -5.77 -7.49 5.46
C PHE A 225 -4.71 -7.92 6.47
N ALA A 226 -4.05 -9.05 6.21
CA ALA A 226 -2.98 -9.62 7.03
C ALA A 226 -1.71 -9.83 6.20
N GLN A 227 -0.54 -9.61 6.82
CA GLN A 227 0.76 -9.92 6.23
C GLN A 227 1.34 -11.20 6.84
N GLY A 228 1.46 -12.24 6.03
CA GLY A 228 1.89 -13.57 6.48
C GLY A 228 0.84 -14.21 7.40
N LYS A 229 1.28 -14.92 8.44
CA LYS A 229 0.38 -15.61 9.38
C LYS A 229 -0.29 -14.67 10.41
N ARG A 230 0.15 -13.42 10.50
CA ARG A 230 -0.21 -12.48 11.56
C ARG A 230 -1.71 -12.22 11.62
N GLN A 231 -2.30 -12.53 12.77
CA GLN A 231 -3.73 -12.30 13.02
C GLN A 231 -4.04 -11.02 13.82
N ARG A 232 -3.02 -10.36 14.42
CA ARG A 232 -3.18 -9.19 15.29
C ARG A 232 -2.08 -8.14 15.10
N GLY A 233 -2.39 -6.89 15.43
CA GLY A 233 -1.44 -5.77 15.44
C GLY A 233 -2.09 -4.44 15.05
N GLY A 234 -1.46 -3.32 15.40
CA GLY A 234 -2.08 -1.99 15.31
C GLY A 234 -2.67 -1.60 13.96
N VAL A 235 -2.10 -2.09 12.84
CA VAL A 235 -2.66 -1.85 11.49
C VAL A 235 -3.89 -2.72 11.22
N ILE A 236 -3.90 -3.98 11.68
CA ILE A 236 -5.07 -4.87 11.57
C ILE A 236 -6.20 -4.34 12.45
N ASP A 237 -5.90 -3.93 13.68
CA ASP A 237 -6.87 -3.36 14.60
C ASP A 237 -7.45 -2.05 14.08
N PHE A 238 -6.60 -1.19 13.48
CA PHE A 238 -7.06 0.02 12.79
C PHE A 238 -8.05 -0.30 11.67
N LYS A 239 -7.72 -1.27 10.81
CA LYS A 239 -8.60 -1.73 9.72
C LYS A 239 -9.94 -2.23 10.26
N LEU A 240 -9.91 -3.14 11.22
CA LEU A 240 -11.12 -3.71 11.83
C LEU A 240 -12.01 -2.64 12.46
N HIS A 241 -11.42 -1.71 13.22
CA HIS A 241 -12.20 -0.65 13.85
C HIS A 241 -12.86 0.28 12.84
N CYS A 242 -12.18 0.59 11.73
CA CYS A 242 -12.70 1.42 10.64
C CYS A 242 -13.68 0.67 9.71
N GLY A 243 -14.03 -0.58 10.02
CA GLY A 243 -15.03 -1.35 9.29
C GLY A 243 -14.48 -2.18 8.14
N PHE A 244 -13.17 -2.21 7.92
CA PHE A 244 -12.57 -3.09 6.92
C PHE A 244 -12.73 -4.55 7.33
N ARG A 245 -13.21 -5.37 6.41
CA ARG A 245 -13.35 -6.81 6.54
C ARG A 245 -12.37 -7.53 5.63
N ARG A 246 -12.02 -8.76 6.00
CA ARG A 246 -11.19 -9.62 5.17
C ARG A 246 -12.05 -10.19 4.04
N VAL A 247 -11.59 -10.00 2.80
CA VAL A 247 -12.13 -10.68 1.62
C VAL A 247 -10.98 -11.47 1.00
N ASP A 248 -11.18 -12.76 0.81
CA ASP A 248 -10.19 -13.60 0.14
C ASP A 248 -10.41 -13.55 -1.37
N VAL A 249 -9.33 -13.35 -2.12
CA VAL A 249 -9.35 -13.20 -3.58
C VAL A 249 -8.40 -14.19 -4.23
N PRO A 250 -8.77 -14.77 -5.39
CA PRO A 250 -7.89 -15.65 -6.14
C PRO A 250 -6.63 -14.91 -6.63
N ARG A 251 -5.46 -15.45 -6.30
CA ARG A 251 -4.18 -15.08 -6.93
C ARG A 251 -3.63 -16.28 -7.67
N TYR A 252 -3.39 -16.10 -8.96
CA TYR A 252 -2.94 -17.14 -9.87
C TYR A 252 -1.42 -17.11 -10.04
N TYR A 253 -0.86 -18.28 -10.31
CA TYR A 253 0.55 -18.48 -10.61
C TYR A 253 0.70 -19.33 -11.87
N VAL A 254 1.31 -18.74 -12.89
CA VAL A 254 1.53 -19.37 -14.19
C VAL A 254 3.01 -19.66 -14.34
N PRO A 255 3.43 -20.94 -14.37
CA PRO A 255 4.81 -21.30 -14.68
C PRO A 255 5.07 -21.07 -16.17
N LEU A 256 6.03 -20.20 -16.47
CA LEU A 256 6.45 -19.88 -17.83
C LEU A 256 7.68 -20.70 -18.25
N THR A 257 8.46 -21.20 -17.28
CA THR A 257 9.63 -22.05 -17.51
C THR A 257 9.51 -23.39 -16.75
N PRO A 258 10.26 -24.43 -17.15
CA PRO A 258 10.37 -25.67 -16.37
C PRO A 258 10.87 -25.43 -14.94
N TRP A 259 11.78 -24.47 -14.77
CA TRP A 259 12.26 -24.06 -13.46
C TRP A 259 11.15 -23.41 -12.62
N GLY A 260 10.35 -22.51 -13.20
CA GLY A 260 9.18 -21.94 -12.54
C GLY A 260 8.16 -22.99 -12.10
N ARG A 261 7.92 -24.02 -12.93
CA ARG A 261 7.07 -25.16 -12.58
C ARG A 261 7.59 -25.94 -11.38
N ALA A 262 8.90 -26.23 -11.34
CA ALA A 262 9.52 -26.91 -10.21
C ALA A 262 9.48 -26.04 -8.95
N ALA A 263 9.82 -24.76 -9.07
CA ALA A 263 9.81 -23.80 -7.98
C ALA A 263 8.42 -23.65 -7.36
N LEU A 264 7.36 -23.58 -8.16
CA LEU A 264 5.97 -23.51 -7.70
C LEU A 264 5.58 -24.77 -6.91
N ARG A 265 5.93 -25.97 -7.41
CA ARG A 265 5.67 -27.24 -6.71
C ARG A 265 6.41 -27.34 -5.38
N LEU A 266 7.62 -26.78 -5.31
CA LEU A 266 8.44 -26.71 -4.09
C LEU A 266 8.09 -25.50 -3.20
N GLY A 267 7.08 -24.71 -3.58
CA GLY A 267 6.64 -23.51 -2.87
C GLY A 267 7.64 -22.36 -2.83
N LEU A 268 8.71 -22.39 -3.64
CA LEU A 268 9.85 -21.45 -3.61
C LEU A 268 9.45 -20.01 -4.01
N HIS A 269 8.26 -19.82 -4.56
CA HIS A 269 7.67 -18.51 -4.87
C HIS A 269 7.24 -17.73 -3.62
N HIS A 270 7.02 -18.41 -2.48
CA HIS A 270 6.77 -17.74 -1.22
C HIS A 270 8.02 -17.07 -0.68
N ARG A 271 7.89 -15.87 -0.11
CA ARG A 271 9.03 -15.21 0.53
C ARG A 271 9.46 -16.02 1.75
N LEU A 272 10.76 -16.18 1.95
CA LEU A 272 11.34 -16.90 3.10
C LEU A 272 10.76 -16.44 4.45
N ARG A 273 10.48 -15.13 4.57
CA ARG A 273 9.90 -14.54 5.78
C ARG A 273 8.47 -15.01 6.07
N ASP A 274 7.71 -15.42 5.06
CA ASP A 274 6.33 -15.90 5.21
C ASP A 274 6.30 -17.36 5.66
N ARG A 275 7.43 -18.07 5.58
CA ARG A 275 7.63 -19.43 6.11
C ARG A 275 8.06 -19.45 7.58
N LEU A 276 8.52 -18.33 8.13
CA LEU A 276 8.96 -18.26 9.53
C LEU A 276 7.77 -18.36 10.50
N PRO A 277 7.85 -19.16 11.56
CA PRO A 277 6.86 -19.16 12.64
C PRO A 277 6.71 -17.76 13.27
N GLU A 278 5.50 -17.41 13.72
CA GLU A 278 5.20 -16.06 14.23
C GLU A 278 6.14 -15.62 15.36
N GLY A 279 6.42 -16.51 16.32
CA GLY A 279 7.29 -16.21 17.45
C GLY A 279 8.73 -15.86 17.07
N LEU A 280 9.24 -16.46 15.98
CA LEU A 280 10.57 -16.13 15.43
C LEU A 280 10.53 -14.80 14.66
N SER A 281 9.46 -14.53 13.91
CA SER A 281 9.30 -13.25 13.22
C SER A 281 9.20 -12.07 14.19
N GLU A 282 8.52 -12.22 15.33
CA GLU A 282 8.42 -11.13 16.31
C GLU A 282 9.77 -10.85 16.98
N LYS A 283 10.50 -11.90 17.41
CA LYS A 283 11.85 -11.75 18.00
C LYS A 283 12.83 -11.07 17.03
N LEU A 284 12.84 -11.45 15.76
CA LEU A 284 13.69 -10.82 14.75
C LEU A 284 13.34 -9.35 14.51
N LYS A 285 12.05 -8.99 14.57
CA LYS A 285 11.62 -7.60 14.44
C LYS A 285 11.98 -6.76 15.65
N GLU A 286 11.90 -7.33 16.85
CA GLU A 286 12.32 -6.65 18.07
C GLU A 286 13.82 -6.40 18.07
N LEU A 287 14.62 -7.37 17.64
CA LEU A 287 16.06 -7.21 17.42
C LEU A 287 16.36 -6.16 16.35
N GLN A 288 15.67 -6.18 15.20
CA GLN A 288 15.82 -5.17 14.16
C GLN A 288 15.44 -3.77 14.67
N LYS A 289 14.34 -3.65 15.41
CA LYS A 289 13.88 -2.39 16.00
C LYS A 289 14.95 -1.83 16.96
N ARG A 290 15.44 -2.64 17.90
CA ARG A 290 16.51 -2.26 18.83
C ARG A 290 17.78 -1.83 18.10
N TRP A 291 18.18 -2.56 17.07
CA TRP A 291 19.35 -2.24 16.26
C TRP A 291 19.18 -0.92 15.47
N HIS A 292 18.00 -0.68 14.91
CA HIS A 292 17.69 0.58 14.23
C HIS A 292 17.64 1.76 15.22
N GLU A 293 17.05 1.58 16.40
CA GLU A 293 17.03 2.59 17.47
C GLU A 293 18.45 2.93 17.92
N GLN A 294 19.32 1.93 18.12
CA GLN A 294 20.73 2.12 18.45
C GLN A 294 21.50 2.87 17.35
N ARG A 295 21.35 2.49 16.08
CA ARG A 295 22.04 3.20 14.98
C ARG A 295 21.52 4.62 14.75
N THR A 296 20.24 4.88 15.07
CA THR A 296 19.67 6.23 14.97
C THR A 296 20.18 7.10 16.11
N LEU A 297 20.32 6.55 17.33
CA LEU A 297 20.95 7.21 18.47
C LEU A 297 22.44 7.48 18.23
N GLU A 298 23.19 6.54 17.65
CA GLU A 298 24.59 6.75 17.25
C GLU A 298 24.72 7.85 16.18
N LYS A 299 23.84 7.88 15.19
CA LYS A 299 23.84 8.99 14.20
C LYS A 299 23.44 10.33 14.82
N ALA A 300 22.55 10.34 15.81
CA ALA A 300 22.15 11.54 16.53
C ALA A 300 23.23 12.04 17.51
N SER A 301 24.07 11.15 18.07
CA SER A 301 25.22 11.53 18.91
C SER A 301 26.41 11.99 18.07
N ILE A 302 26.65 11.40 16.89
CA ILE A 302 27.67 11.87 15.94
C ILE A 302 27.26 13.21 15.29
N GLY A 303 25.96 13.46 15.08
CA GLY A 303 25.42 14.73 14.58
C GLY A 303 25.45 15.92 15.56
N LYS A 304 25.97 15.74 16.79
CA LYS A 304 26.18 16.81 17.77
C LYS A 304 27.61 17.36 17.81
N ILE A 305 28.53 16.84 17.01
CA ILE A 305 29.85 17.46 16.84
C ILE A 305 29.72 18.50 15.73
N ASN A 306 29.59 19.76 16.15
CA ASN A 306 29.52 20.94 15.29
C ASN A 306 30.82 21.06 14.46
N PRO A 307 30.80 20.93 13.12
CA PRO A 307 32.03 20.98 12.31
C PRO A 307 32.62 22.39 12.12
N TRP A 308 32.01 23.43 12.70
CA TRP A 308 32.37 24.83 12.45
C TRP A 308 32.90 25.56 13.69
N ARG A 309 33.85 24.96 14.43
CA ARG A 309 34.57 25.62 15.53
C ARG A 309 36.09 25.54 15.41
N LEU A 310 36.61 25.67 14.18
CA LEU A 310 38.05 25.77 13.93
C LEU A 310 38.48 26.99 13.10
N PHE A 311 37.59 27.94 12.84
CA PHE A 311 37.95 29.30 12.47
C PHE A 311 36.97 30.27 13.14
N ASP A 312 37.56 31.21 13.88
CA ASP A 312 37.03 32.24 14.79
C ASP A 312 36.71 31.83 16.24
#